data_AF-A0A2V4DDZ3-F1
#
_entry.id   AF-A0A2V4DDZ3-F1
#
_cell.length_a   1.000
_cell.length_b   1.000
_cell.length_c   1.000
_cell.angle_alpha   90.00
_cell.angle_beta   90.00
_cell.angle_gamma   90.00
#
_symmetry.space_group_name_H-M   'P 1'
#
loop_
_entity.id
_entity.type
_entity.pdbx_description
1 polymer ?
#
loop_
_entity_poly.entity_id
_entity_poly.type
_entity_poly.pdbx_seq_one_letter_code
_entity_poly.pdbx_strand_id
1 'polypeptide(L)' 'MMRVLVVGAGGIGSQLLDLLIPALTAGDIASRIGGVQIHLMDDDRVEVGNLAHQRHDPRMVGRLKVNSSEERLAPFLRNY' A
#
# COMPACT_ATOMS: atom_id res chain seq x y z
N MET A 1 7.98 5.22 17.35
CA MET A 1 6.98 4.55 16.51
C MET A 1 6.15 5.59 15.77
N MET A 2 6.21 5.61 14.44
CA MET A 2 5.40 6.49 13.58
C MET A 2 4.11 5.79 13.15
N ARG A 3 2.99 6.51 13.11
CA ARG A 3 1.70 6.01 12.64
C ARG A 3 1.20 6.86 11.50
N VAL A 4 0.86 6.22 10.39
CA VAL A 4 0.37 6.89 9.18
C VAL A 4 -0.98 6.27 8.81
N LEU A 5 -1.98 7.12 8.58
CA LEU A 5 -3.25 6.73 7.98
C LEU A 5 -3.29 7.28 6.56
N VAL A 6 -3.50 6.40 5.58
CA VAL A 6 -3.77 6.74 4.18
C VAL A 6 -5.25 6.47 3.92
N VAL A 7 -5.99 7.51 3.53
CA VAL A 7 -7.40 7.40 3.13
C VAL A 7 -7.48 7.55 1.62
N GLY A 8 -8.02 6.52 0.96
CA GLY A 8 -8.03 6.36 -0.48
C GLY A 8 -6.85 5.51 -0.96
N ALA A 9 -7.16 4.41 -1.65
CA ALA A 9 -6.28 3.49 -2.34
C ALA A 9 -6.40 3.59 -3.87
N GLY A 10 -7.02 4.67 -4.37
CA GLY A 10 -7.06 5.03 -5.79
C GLY A 10 -5.71 5.53 -6.33
N GLY A 11 -5.70 6.21 -7.49
CA GLY A 11 -4.45 6.51 -8.22
C GLY A 11 -3.35 7.29 -7.47
N ILE A 12 -3.70 8.11 -6.47
CA ILE A 12 -2.70 8.78 -5.62
C ILE A 12 -2.27 7.85 -4.49
N GLY A 13 -3.22 7.26 -3.78
CA GLY A 13 -2.95 6.38 -2.65
C GLY A 13 -2.09 5.18 -3.06
N SER A 14 -2.44 4.53 -4.16
CA SER A 14 -1.67 3.39 -4.70
C SER A 14 -0.24 3.78 -5.03
N GLN A 15 -0.01 4.97 -5.59
CA GLN A 15 1.33 5.43 -5.93
C GLN A 15 2.14 5.87 -4.71
N LEU A 16 1.49 6.55 -3.76
CA LEU A 16 2.11 6.93 -2.49
C LEU A 16 2.63 5.70 -1.76
N LEU A 17 1.79 4.66 -1.62
CA LEU A 17 2.16 3.44 -0.89
C LEU A 17 3.39 2.76 -1.49
N ASP A 18 3.50 2.73 -2.82
CA ASP A 18 4.61 2.09 -3.53
C ASP A 18 5.93 2.84 -3.44
N LEU A 19 5.88 4.14 -3.16
CA LEU A 19 7.08 4.92 -2.90
C LEU A 19 7.41 4.89 -1.40
N LEU A 20 6.40 5.08 -0.56
CA LEU A 20 6.54 5.21 0.89
C LEU A 20 7.00 3.90 1.53
N ILE A 21 6.35 2.77 1.23
CA ILE A 21 6.66 1.52 1.92
C ILE A 21 8.09 1.06 1.62
N PRO A 22 8.54 0.94 0.35
CA PRO A 22 9.92 0.57 0.06
C PRO A 22 10.94 1.57 0.64
N ALA A 23 10.67 2.87 0.60
CA ALA A 23 11.57 3.87 1.18
C ALA A 23 11.76 3.72 2.69
N LEU A 24 10.70 3.31 3.40
CA LEU A 24 10.77 3.06 4.84
C LEU A 24 11.44 1.72 5.17
N THR A 25 11.31 0.71 4.30
CA THR A 25 11.75 -0.68 4.58
C THR A 25 13.10 -1.03 3.97
N ALA A 26 13.62 -0.27 2.98
CA ALA A 26 14.88 -0.57 2.30
C ALA A 26 16.14 -0.28 3.15
N GLY A 27 16.01 0.51 4.22
CA GLY A 27 17.11 0.90 5.11
C GLY A 27 16.77 0.73 6.58
N ASP A 28 17.49 1.45 7.44
CA ASP A 28 17.32 1.39 8.90
C ASP A 28 16.39 2.48 9.46
N ILE A 29 15.75 3.29 8.60
CA ILE A 29 14.90 4.41 9.04
C ILE A 29 13.78 3.91 9.95
N ALA A 30 13.07 2.85 9.53
CA ALA A 30 11.97 2.30 10.32
C ALA A 30 12.43 1.85 11.72
N SER A 31 13.60 1.21 11.84
CA SER A 31 14.12 0.78 13.14
C SER A 31 14.59 1.96 13.99
N ARG A 32 15.24 2.95 13.39
CA ARG A 32 15.72 4.17 14.08
C ARG A 32 14.61 5.03 14.66
N ILE A 33 13.42 5.02 14.04
CA ILE A 33 12.25 5.77 14.54
C ILE A 33 11.32 4.90 15.40
N GLY A 34 11.75 3.68 15.76
CA GLY A 34 11.01 2.77 16.63
C GLY A 34 9.78 2.14 15.96
N GLY A 35 9.87 1.83 14.67
CA GLY A 35 8.84 1.17 13.86
C GLY A 35 7.91 2.14 13.14
N VAL A 36 7.28 1.66 12.06
CA VAL A 36 6.22 2.36 11.33
C VAL A 36 4.99 1.46 11.22
N GLN A 37 3.83 2.02 11.54
CA GLN A 37 2.54 1.38 11.32
C GLN A 37 1.76 2.18 10.27
N ILE A 38 1.35 1.51 9.18
CA ILE A 38 0.56 2.12 8.11
C ILE A 38 -0.83 1.52 8.14
N HIS A 39 -1.84 2.38 8.23
CA HIS A 39 -3.25 2.03 8.06
C HIS A 39 -3.71 2.53 6.70
N LEU A 40 -4.42 1.67 5.96
CA LEU A 40 -5.01 2.01 4.67
C LEU A 40 -6.53 1.85 4.75
N MET A 41 -7.26 2.87 4.33
CA MET A 41 -8.72 2.87 4.26
C MET A 41 -9.20 3.20 2.86
N ASP A 42 -10.00 2.32 2.29
CA ASP A 42 -10.75 2.54 1.05
C ASP A 42 -11.91 1.51 1.03
N ASP A 43 -13.12 1.94 0.68
CA ASP A 43 -14.29 1.06 0.54
C ASP A 43 -14.52 0.64 -0.93
N ASP A 44 -13.73 1.19 -1.85
CA ASP A 44 -13.88 0.93 -3.27
C ASP A 44 -13.26 -0.43 -3.69
N ARG A 45 -13.77 -0.95 -4.81
CA ARG A 45 -13.31 -2.19 -5.43
C ARG A 45 -12.49 -1.90 -6.66
N VAL A 46 -11.60 -2.83 -7.01
CA VAL A 46 -10.79 -2.74 -8.22
C VAL A 46 -11.69 -2.93 -9.44
N GLU A 47 -11.66 -1.96 -10.35
CA GLU A 47 -12.30 -2.05 -11.67
C GLU A 47 -11.26 -2.18 -12.78
N VAL A 48 -11.69 -2.68 -13.95
CA VAL A 48 -10.82 -2.82 -15.14
C VAL A 48 -10.17 -1.49 -15.53
N GLY A 49 -10.91 -0.37 -15.42
CA GLY A 49 -10.38 0.97 -15.72
C GLY A 49 -9.26 1.42 -14.78
N ASN A 50 -9.14 0.82 -13.59
CA ASN A 50 -8.10 1.17 -12.62
C ASN A 50 -6.75 0.52 -12.94
N LEU A 51 -6.73 -0.58 -13.71
CA LEU A 51 -5.52 -1.37 -13.96
C LEU A 51 -4.38 -0.55 -14.58
N ALA A 52 -4.72 0.41 -15.43
CA ALA A 52 -3.74 1.24 -16.15
C ALA A 52 -2.95 2.21 -15.25
N HIS A 53 -3.46 2.57 -14.06
CA HIS A 53 -2.90 3.68 -13.28
C HIS A 53 -2.93 3.51 -11.76
N GLN A 54 -3.57 2.46 -11.23
CA GLN A 54 -3.64 2.19 -9.78
C GLN A 54 -2.81 0.97 -9.35
N ARG A 55 -2.06 0.38 -10.30
CA ARG A 55 -1.11 -0.73 -10.06
C ARG A 55 -1.75 -1.96 -9.43
N HIS A 56 -3.00 -2.23 -9.78
CA HIS A 56 -3.68 -3.47 -9.42
C HIS A 56 -3.31 -4.59 -10.40
N ASP A 57 -3.15 -5.80 -9.89
CA ASP A 57 -3.07 -7.00 -10.72
C ASP A 57 -4.45 -7.31 -11.31
N PRO A 58 -4.57 -7.71 -12.59
CA PRO A 58 -5.85 -8.05 -13.21
C PRO A 58 -6.69 -9.06 -12.41
N ARG A 59 -6.05 -9.98 -11.66
CA ARG A 59 -6.74 -10.98 -10.80
C ARG A 59 -7.47 -10.35 -9.62
N MET A 60 -7.20 -9.09 -9.31
CA MET A 60 -7.80 -8.37 -8.19
C MET A 60 -9.08 -7.62 -8.56
N VAL A 61 -9.49 -7.60 -9.84
CA VAL A 61 -10.76 -6.99 -10.26
C VAL A 61 -11.93 -7.59 -9.46
N GLY A 62 -12.79 -6.70 -8.93
CA GLY A 62 -13.90 -7.06 -8.06
C GLY A 62 -13.54 -7.23 -6.58
N ARG A 63 -12.25 -7.23 -6.20
CA ARG A 63 -11.81 -7.23 -4.79
C ARG A 63 -11.63 -5.81 -4.27
N LEU A 64 -11.59 -5.64 -2.95
CA LEU A 64 -11.32 -4.33 -2.33
C LEU A 64 -9.93 -3.82 -2.71
N LYS A 65 -9.81 -2.51 -2.97
CA LYS A 65 -8.53 -1.88 -3.32
C LYS A 65 -7.50 -2.00 -2.19
N VAL A 66 -7.96 -1.98 -0.93
CA VAL A 66 -7.09 -2.19 0.23
C VAL A 66 -6.45 -3.59 0.22
N ASN A 67 -7.23 -4.63 -0.11
CA ASN A 67 -6.69 -6.00 -0.21
C ASN A 67 -5.71 -6.13 -1.37
N SER A 68 -6.01 -5.50 -2.51
CA SER A 68 -5.07 -5.47 -3.63
C SER A 68 -3.75 -4.77 -3.29
N SER A 69 -3.81 -3.70 -2.51
CA SER A 69 -2.62 -2.96 -2.08
C SER A 69 -1.82 -3.76 -1.06
N GLU A 70 -2.50 -4.37 -0.08
CA GLU A 70 -1.88 -5.24 0.93
C GLU A 70 -1.13 -6.40 0.28
N GLU A 71 -1.80 -7.18 -0.60
CA GLU A 71 -1.19 -8.35 -1.24
C GLU A 71 0.05 -7.96 -2.05
N ARG A 72 -0.02 -6.84 -2.77
CA ARG A 72 1.06 -6.34 -3.60
C ARG A 72 2.25 -5.84 -2.78
N LEU A 73 2.01 -5.28 -1.59
CA LEU A 73 3.04 -4.66 -0.74
C LEU A 73 3.55 -5.60 0.36
N ALA A 74 2.91 -6.75 0.57
CA ALA A 74 3.31 -7.76 1.54
C ALA A 74 4.80 -8.15 1.50
N PRO A 75 5.49 -8.23 0.33
CA PRO A 75 6.93 -8.52 0.30
C PRO A 75 7.80 -7.52 1.05
N PHE A 76 7.35 -6.26 1.20
CA PHE A 76 8.09 -5.22 1.91
C PHE A 76 7.77 -5.18 3.42
N LEU A 77 6.64 -5.78 3.83
CA LEU A 77 6.12 -5.67 5.20
C LEU A 77 6.56 -6.82 6.12
N ARG A 78 7.17 -7.89 5.59
CA ARG A 78 7.40 -9.16 6.32
C ARG A 78 8.77 -9.34 6.95
N ASN A 79 9.59 -8.31 7.03
CA ASN A 79 10.89 -8.40 7.68
C ASN A 79 10.94 -7.46 8.87
N TYR A 80 10.35 -7.84 10.03
CA TYR A 80 10.80 -7.54 11.41
C TYR A 80 9.92 -8.27 12.42
#